data_AF-A0AAN8WPV7-F1
#
_entry.id   AF-A0AAN8WPV7-F1
#
_cell.length_a   1.000
_cell.length_b   1.000
_cell.length_c   1.000
_cell.angle_alpha   90.00
_cell.angle_beta   90.00
_cell.angle_gamma   90.00
#
_symmetry.space_group_name_H-M   'P 1'
#
loop_
_entity.id
_entity.type
_entity.pdbx_description
1 polymer ?
#
loop_
_entity_poly.entity_id
_entity_poly.type
_entity_poly.pdbx_seq_one_letter_code
_entity_poly.pdbx_strand_id
1 'polypeptide(L)'
;YDQSLDDALESELSGPIRNLLRGLVAAGRDEDETRDAAKARKDAQDLYDAGVGMNNDTDESEFIRILNTRSYPQLHETFKAYEEISQDTIEGAIESEFNGDMKNGLMALVQRVNDPLAFYASRIFDAMDGAGTDDKTLIRILIARSERDLADIAVKYKELYDKDLIEAIKEDTSGDYGKLLVAIVKGT
;
A
#
# COMPACT_ATOMS: atom_id res chain seq x y z
N TYR A 1 -23.69 7.08 -9.33
CA TYR A 1 -22.89 8.00 -10.14
C TYR A 1 -23.12 7.67 -11.60
N ASP A 2 -23.09 8.67 -12.47
CA ASP A 2 -23.44 8.52 -13.89
C ASP A 2 -22.22 8.27 -14.80
N GLN A 3 -21.01 8.21 -14.23
CA GLN A 3 -19.76 7.86 -14.90
C GLN A 3 -19.16 6.59 -14.30
N SER A 4 -18.41 5.83 -15.09
CA SER A 4 -17.65 4.69 -14.57
C SER A 4 -16.48 5.17 -13.71
N LEU A 5 -15.95 4.28 -12.85
CA LEU A 5 -14.77 4.60 -12.05
C LEU A 5 -13.54 4.82 -12.96
N ASP A 6 -13.42 4.07 -14.05
CA ASP A 6 -12.33 4.22 -15.01
C ASP A 6 -12.39 5.59 -15.71
N ASP A 7 -13.58 6.03 -16.15
CA ASP A 7 -13.78 7.36 -16.75
C ASP A 7 -13.43 8.47 -15.76
N ALA A 8 -13.82 8.33 -14.48
CA ALA A 8 -13.50 9.29 -13.45
C ALA A 8 -11.99 9.39 -13.19
N LEU A 9 -11.27 8.26 -13.18
CA LEU A 9 -9.82 8.26 -13.04
C LEU A 9 -9.14 8.86 -14.27
N GLU A 10 -9.65 8.59 -15.47
CA GLU A 10 -9.12 9.15 -16.71
C GLU A 10 -9.28 10.68 -16.75
N SER A 11 -10.39 11.23 -16.23
CA SER A 11 -10.65 12.66 -16.22
C SER A 11 -9.90 13.44 -15.13
N GLU A 12 -9.68 12.82 -13.96
CA GLU A 12 -9.11 13.50 -12.78
C GLU A 12 -7.58 13.35 -12.67
N LEU A 13 -6.99 12.36 -13.33
CA LEU A 13 -5.57 12.05 -13.20
C LEU A 13 -4.82 12.22 -14.53
N SER A 14 -3.50 12.34 -14.45
CA SER A 14 -2.62 12.36 -15.62
C SER A 14 -1.31 11.63 -15.34
N GLY A 15 -0.54 11.36 -16.39
CA GLY A 15 0.80 10.75 -16.28
C GLY A 15 0.80 9.31 -15.74
N PRO A 16 1.96 8.85 -15.23
CA PRO A 16 2.13 7.47 -14.76
C PRO A 16 1.19 7.05 -13.63
N ILE A 17 0.85 7.97 -12.71
CA ILE A 17 -0.06 7.66 -11.59
C ILE A 17 -1.47 7.27 -12.08
N ARG A 18 -1.96 7.88 -13.16
CA ARG A 18 -3.21 7.47 -13.79
C ARG A 18 -3.14 6.02 -14.27
N ASN A 19 -2.06 5.66 -14.95
CA ASN A 19 -1.87 4.32 -15.48
C ASN A 19 -1.75 3.28 -14.35
N LEU A 20 -1.06 3.63 -13.26
CA LEU A 20 -0.98 2.80 -12.07
C LEU A 20 -2.37 2.51 -11.50
N LEU A 21 -3.15 3.56 -11.22
CA LEU A 21 -4.46 3.43 -10.56
C LEU A 21 -5.50 2.77 -11.45
N ARG A 22 -5.52 3.07 -12.76
CA ARG A 22 -6.40 2.38 -13.71
C ARG A 22 -6.08 0.89 -13.80
N GLY A 23 -4.80 0.52 -13.83
CA GLY A 23 -4.39 -0.89 -13.82
C GLY A 23 -4.84 -1.64 -12.56
N LEU A 24 -4.81 -1.00 -11.39
CA LEU A 24 -5.31 -1.59 -10.15
C LEU A 24 -6.84 -1.75 -10.16
N VAL A 25 -7.58 -0.74 -10.62
CA VAL A 25 -9.05 -0.77 -10.66
C VAL A 25 -9.59 -1.76 -11.69
N ALA A 26 -8.84 -2.03 -12.76
CA ALA A 26 -9.18 -3.08 -13.73
C ALA A 26 -9.15 -4.50 -13.12
N ALA A 27 -8.61 -4.66 -11.91
CA ALA A 27 -8.57 -5.92 -11.16
C ALA A 27 -7.96 -7.10 -11.94
N GLY A 28 -6.96 -6.83 -12.78
CA GLY A 28 -6.28 -7.84 -13.60
C GLY A 28 -5.07 -8.51 -12.94
N ARG A 29 -4.98 -8.47 -11.60
CA ARG A 29 -3.86 -9.10 -10.86
C ARG A 29 -4.01 -10.62 -10.90
N ASP A 30 -2.90 -11.31 -11.14
CA ASP A 30 -2.82 -12.77 -11.02
C ASP A 30 -3.14 -13.23 -9.58
N GLU A 31 -3.98 -14.26 -9.45
CA GLU A 31 -4.39 -14.84 -8.17
C GLU A 31 -3.67 -16.17 -7.87
N ASP A 32 -2.69 -16.57 -8.69
CA ASP A 32 -1.90 -17.77 -8.46
C ASP A 32 -1.04 -17.65 -7.18
N GLU A 33 -1.18 -18.65 -6.30
CA GLU A 33 -0.46 -18.74 -5.04
C GLU A 33 0.95 -19.36 -5.17
N THR A 34 1.28 -19.87 -6.36
CA THR A 34 2.59 -20.46 -6.65
C THR A 34 3.66 -19.38 -6.86
N ARG A 35 4.92 -19.77 -6.64
CA ARG A 35 6.09 -18.91 -6.81
C ARG A 35 7.02 -19.50 -7.85
N ASP A 36 7.31 -18.72 -8.89
CA ASP A 36 8.30 -19.04 -9.90
C ASP A 36 9.56 -18.21 -9.65
N ALA A 37 10.61 -18.87 -9.16
CA ALA A 37 11.88 -18.23 -8.83
C ALA A 37 12.62 -17.69 -10.07
N ALA A 38 12.48 -18.32 -11.24
CA ALA A 38 13.10 -17.84 -12.47
C ALA A 38 12.39 -16.57 -12.95
N LYS A 39 11.05 -16.55 -12.89
CA LYS A 39 10.25 -15.36 -13.17
C LYS A 39 10.51 -14.24 -12.17
N ALA A 40 10.65 -14.55 -10.88
CA ALA A 40 10.98 -13.58 -9.83
C ALA A 40 12.32 -12.90 -10.08
N ARG A 41 13.37 -13.68 -10.37
CA ARG A 41 14.69 -13.13 -10.72
C ARG A 41 14.66 -12.28 -11.99
N LYS A 42 13.88 -12.70 -12.99
CA LYS A 42 13.71 -11.91 -14.20
C LYS A 42 13.00 -10.58 -13.90
N ASP A 43 11.85 -10.62 -13.24
CA ASP A 43 11.10 -9.41 -12.89
C ASP A 43 11.94 -8.48 -11.98
N ALA A 44 12.75 -9.03 -11.09
CA ALA A 44 13.68 -8.27 -10.26
C ALA A 44 14.79 -7.58 -11.08
N GLN A 45 15.37 -8.28 -12.06
CA GLN A 45 16.33 -7.69 -12.99
C GLN A 45 15.67 -6.60 -13.84
N ASP A 46 14.46 -6.85 -14.36
CA ASP A 46 13.69 -5.88 -15.14
C ASP A 46 13.41 -4.61 -14.30
N LEU A 47 13.07 -4.73 -13.01
CA LEU A 47 12.91 -3.58 -12.10
C LEU A 47 14.22 -2.82 -11.85
N TYR A 48 15.34 -3.54 -11.68
CA TYR A 48 16.64 -2.93 -11.47
C TYR A 48 17.06 -2.12 -12.70
N ASP A 49 16.97 -2.75 -13.88
CA ASP A 49 17.30 -2.14 -15.16
C ASP A 49 16.37 -0.98 -15.51
N ALA A 50 15.13 -0.96 -15.00
CA ALA A 50 14.16 0.12 -15.19
C ALA A 50 14.28 1.27 -14.18
N GLY A 51 15.07 1.13 -13.12
CA GLY A 51 15.22 2.13 -12.07
C GLY A 51 16.69 2.47 -11.86
N VAL A 52 17.25 2.05 -10.72
CA VAL A 52 18.62 2.38 -10.30
C VAL A 52 19.71 1.91 -11.28
N GLY A 53 19.42 0.99 -12.19
CA GLY A 53 20.30 0.56 -13.28
C GLY A 53 20.34 1.52 -14.47
N MET A 54 19.42 2.50 -14.55
CA MET A 54 19.38 3.54 -15.57
C MET A 54 20.16 4.79 -15.16
N ASN A 55 20.82 5.42 -16.13
CA ASN A 55 21.59 6.65 -15.91
C ASN A 55 20.65 7.87 -15.83
N ASN A 56 20.21 8.24 -14.63
CA ASN A 56 19.36 9.40 -14.34
C ASN A 56 18.00 9.40 -15.06
N ASP A 57 17.39 8.23 -15.24
CA ASP A 57 16.06 8.07 -15.82
C ASP A 57 15.38 6.86 -15.17
N THR A 58 14.06 6.75 -15.32
CA THR A 58 13.27 5.66 -14.73
C THR A 58 12.18 5.24 -15.70
N ASP A 59 12.08 3.95 -16.01
CA ASP A 59 10.95 3.39 -16.77
C ASP A 59 9.80 3.04 -15.82
N GLU A 60 8.88 3.99 -15.62
CA GLU A 60 7.74 3.78 -14.73
C GLU A 60 6.80 2.68 -15.24
N SER A 61 6.81 2.39 -16.54
CA SER A 61 5.91 1.40 -17.15
C SER A 61 6.24 -0.02 -16.69
N GLU A 62 7.52 -0.33 -16.47
CA GLU A 62 7.94 -1.64 -15.97
C GLU A 62 7.56 -1.85 -14.50
N PHE A 63 7.73 -0.82 -13.66
CA PHE A 63 7.24 -0.83 -12.27
C PHE A 63 5.71 -1.04 -12.24
N ILE A 64 4.96 -0.27 -13.03
CA ILE A 64 3.50 -0.39 -13.12
C ILE A 64 3.11 -1.79 -13.59
N ARG A 65 3.73 -2.30 -14.67
CA ARG A 65 3.43 -3.60 -15.26
C ARG A 65 3.61 -4.72 -14.24
N ILE A 66 4.76 -4.76 -13.55
CA ILE A 66 5.09 -5.83 -12.60
C ILE A 66 4.20 -5.71 -11.37
N LEU A 67 4.15 -4.54 -10.73
CA LEU A 67 3.41 -4.37 -9.48
C LEU A 67 1.89 -4.48 -9.65
N ASN A 68 1.31 -4.16 -10.80
CA ASN A 68 -0.14 -4.31 -11.01
C ASN A 68 -0.57 -5.73 -11.37
N THR A 69 0.29 -6.52 -12.03
CA THR A 69 -0.15 -7.80 -12.64
C THR A 69 0.28 -9.04 -11.89
N ARG A 70 1.42 -9.02 -11.18
CA ARG A 70 1.92 -10.22 -10.48
C ARG A 70 1.11 -10.53 -9.23
N SER A 71 0.95 -11.82 -8.91
CA SER A 71 0.31 -12.24 -7.66
C SER A 71 1.12 -11.79 -6.45
N TYR A 72 0.47 -11.69 -5.28
CA TYR A 72 1.17 -11.27 -4.07
C TYR A 72 2.32 -12.21 -3.68
N PRO A 73 2.16 -13.55 -3.74
CA PRO A 73 3.28 -14.46 -3.46
C PRO A 73 4.43 -14.32 -4.45
N GLN A 74 4.13 -14.10 -5.73
CA GLN A 74 5.16 -13.88 -6.75
C GLN A 74 5.90 -12.55 -6.55
N LEU A 75 5.19 -11.47 -6.18
CA LEU A 75 5.82 -10.18 -5.87
C LEU A 75 6.74 -10.27 -4.67
N HIS A 76 6.33 -10.98 -3.62
CA HIS A 76 7.20 -11.19 -2.46
C HIS A 76 8.50 -11.93 -2.81
N GLU A 77 8.44 -12.91 -3.72
CA GLU A 77 9.63 -13.58 -4.24
C GLU A 77 10.47 -12.64 -5.12
N THR A 78 9.82 -11.79 -5.90
CA THR A 78 10.47 -10.79 -6.75
C THR A 78 11.24 -9.76 -5.91
N PHE A 79 10.67 -9.28 -4.80
CA PHE A 79 11.33 -8.32 -3.92
C PHE A 79 12.57 -8.90 -3.23
N LYS A 80 12.53 -10.18 -2.84
CA LYS A 80 13.72 -10.88 -2.34
C LYS A 80 14.81 -10.98 -3.39
N ALA A 81 14.46 -11.39 -4.60
CA ALA A 81 15.41 -11.46 -5.70
C ALA A 81 15.97 -10.08 -6.07
N TYR A 82 15.15 -9.03 -5.95
CA TYR A 82 15.59 -7.64 -6.16
C TYR A 82 16.67 -7.25 -5.17
N GLU A 83 16.45 -7.48 -3.87
CA GLU A 83 17.43 -7.18 -2.83
C GLU A 83 18.76 -7.93 -3.03
N GLU A 84 18.70 -9.19 -3.48
CA GLU A 84 19.91 -9.96 -3.86
C GLU A 84 20.67 -9.32 -5.03
N ILE A 85 19.97 -8.82 -6.06
CA ILE A 85 20.58 -8.26 -7.28
C ILE A 85 21.13 -6.85 -7.04
N SER A 86 20.31 -5.97 -6.44
CA SER A 86 20.60 -4.55 -6.30
C SER A 86 21.42 -4.20 -5.06
N GLN A 87 21.46 -5.11 -4.07
CA GLN A 87 21.98 -4.86 -2.72
C GLN A 87 21.21 -3.75 -1.96
N ASP A 88 19.97 -3.46 -2.38
CA ASP A 88 19.04 -2.55 -1.72
C ASP A 88 17.59 -3.06 -1.86
N THR A 89 16.70 -2.57 -1.02
CA THR A 89 15.28 -2.91 -1.06
C THR A 89 14.56 -2.29 -2.26
N ILE A 90 13.44 -2.87 -2.68
CA ILE A 90 12.58 -2.24 -3.70
C ILE A 90 11.99 -0.92 -3.19
N GLU A 91 11.75 -0.81 -1.87
CA GLU A 91 11.36 0.43 -1.22
C GLU A 91 12.43 1.51 -1.37
N GLY A 92 13.71 1.17 -1.15
CA GLY A 92 14.84 2.07 -1.33
C GLY A 92 14.95 2.59 -2.77
N ALA A 93 14.76 1.70 -3.76
CA ALA A 93 14.72 2.10 -5.16
C ALA A 93 13.52 3.00 -5.48
N ILE A 94 12.33 2.71 -4.95
CA ILE A 94 11.16 3.58 -5.14
C ILE A 94 11.39 4.96 -4.51
N GLU A 95 12.06 5.01 -3.36
CA GLU A 95 12.42 6.23 -2.64
C GLU A 95 13.39 7.11 -3.45
N SER A 96 14.34 6.51 -4.17
CA SER A 96 15.32 7.24 -4.98
C SER A 96 14.81 7.66 -6.36
N GLU A 97 14.05 6.79 -7.03
CA GLU A 97 13.67 6.96 -8.44
C GLU A 97 12.37 7.77 -8.63
N PHE A 98 11.47 7.77 -7.65
CA PHE A 98 10.15 8.37 -7.80
C PHE A 98 9.92 9.52 -6.83
N ASN A 99 8.98 10.39 -7.15
CA ASN A 99 8.51 11.45 -6.27
C ASN A 99 6.98 11.61 -6.33
N GLY A 100 6.46 12.47 -5.44
CA GLY A 100 5.03 12.82 -5.41
C GLY A 100 4.10 11.62 -5.30
N ASP A 101 2.96 11.70 -5.98
CA ASP A 101 1.91 10.69 -5.91
C ASP A 101 2.32 9.34 -6.50
N MET A 102 3.24 9.33 -7.46
CA MET A 102 3.73 8.08 -8.06
C MET A 102 4.51 7.27 -7.03
N LYS A 103 5.46 7.91 -6.33
CA LYS A 103 6.19 7.30 -5.22
C LYS A 103 5.23 6.78 -4.15
N ASN A 104 4.29 7.62 -3.71
CA ASN A 104 3.32 7.25 -2.68
C ASN A 104 2.47 6.04 -3.10
N GLY A 105 2.04 5.99 -4.35
CA GLY A 105 1.25 4.87 -4.90
C GLY A 105 2.04 3.56 -4.96
N LEU A 106 3.28 3.60 -5.46
CA LEU A 106 4.15 2.43 -5.52
C LEU A 106 4.51 1.93 -4.11
N MET A 107 4.87 2.85 -3.21
CA MET A 107 5.20 2.51 -1.82
C MET A 107 4.01 1.87 -1.10
N ALA A 108 2.80 2.41 -1.28
CA ALA A 108 1.59 1.81 -0.71
C ALA A 108 1.34 0.38 -1.23
N LEU A 109 1.61 0.11 -2.51
CA LEU A 109 1.51 -1.24 -3.07
C LEU A 109 2.54 -2.19 -2.45
N VAL A 110 3.80 -1.78 -2.39
CA VAL A 110 4.87 -2.60 -1.81
C VAL A 110 4.60 -2.90 -0.33
N GLN A 111 4.27 -1.88 0.46
CA GLN A 111 3.92 -2.06 1.88
C GLN A 111 2.73 -3.00 2.05
N ARG A 112 1.68 -2.85 1.23
CA ARG A 112 0.54 -3.79 1.25
C ARG A 112 0.98 -5.21 0.87
N VAL A 113 1.81 -5.40 -0.14
CA VAL A 113 2.28 -6.73 -0.55
C VAL A 113 3.04 -7.40 0.60
N ASN A 114 3.93 -6.64 1.27
CA ASN A 114 4.81 -7.16 2.31
C ASN A 114 4.08 -7.50 3.60
N ASP A 115 3.27 -6.59 4.13
CA ASP A 115 2.50 -6.82 5.35
C ASP A 115 1.20 -6.00 5.33
N PRO A 116 0.06 -6.59 4.92
CA PRO A 116 -1.23 -5.91 4.93
C PRO A 116 -1.61 -5.30 6.27
N LEU A 117 -1.34 -6.02 7.37
CA LEU A 117 -1.76 -5.60 8.69
C LEU A 117 -0.93 -4.39 9.12
N ALA A 118 0.39 -4.43 8.88
CA ALA A 118 1.28 -3.31 9.13
C ALA A 118 0.90 -2.09 8.29
N PHE A 119 0.55 -2.29 7.01
CA PHE A 119 0.11 -1.21 6.13
C PHE A 119 -1.12 -0.49 6.68
N TYR A 120 -2.18 -1.22 7.08
CA TYR A 120 -3.35 -0.55 7.63
C TYR A 120 -3.09 0.04 9.02
N ALA A 121 -2.29 -0.63 9.86
CA ALA A 121 -1.90 -0.10 11.16
C ALA A 121 -1.14 1.22 11.02
N SER A 122 -0.20 1.32 10.08
CA SER A 122 0.53 2.57 9.83
C SER A 122 -0.36 3.67 9.27
N ARG A 123 -1.29 3.34 8.37
CA ARG A 123 -2.26 4.32 7.87
C ARG A 123 -3.23 4.82 8.96
N ILE A 124 -3.54 4.00 9.96
CA ILE A 124 -4.30 4.43 11.13
C ILE A 124 -3.45 5.33 12.03
N PHE A 125 -2.19 4.97 12.25
CA PHE A 125 -1.25 5.76 13.05
C PHE A 125 -1.06 7.15 12.42
N ASP A 126 -0.71 7.19 11.13
CA ASP A 126 -0.53 8.44 10.37
C ASP A 126 -1.78 9.34 10.41
N ALA A 127 -2.98 8.75 10.50
CA ALA A 127 -4.22 9.50 10.55
C ALA A 127 -4.48 10.15 11.92
N MET A 128 -3.80 9.70 12.97
CA MET A 128 -3.90 10.24 14.34
C MET A 128 -2.58 10.86 14.82
N ASP A 129 -1.54 10.89 13.99
CA ASP A 129 -0.24 11.43 14.38
C ASP A 129 -0.19 12.95 14.18
N GLY A 130 0.21 13.67 15.22
CA GLY A 130 0.35 15.12 15.21
C GLY A 130 -0.87 15.89 15.72
N ALA A 131 -1.00 17.14 15.27
CA ALA A 131 -2.05 18.04 15.75
C ALA A 131 -3.33 17.87 14.92
N GLY A 132 -4.32 17.22 15.52
CA GLY A 132 -5.62 16.91 14.88
C GLY A 132 -5.60 15.54 14.21
N THR A 133 -6.73 15.18 13.60
CA THR A 133 -6.99 13.83 13.08
C THR A 133 -7.40 13.90 11.61
N ASP A 134 -6.85 13.03 10.75
CA ASP A 134 -7.43 12.74 9.43
C ASP A 134 -8.64 11.81 9.61
N ASP A 135 -9.74 12.40 10.06
CA ASP A 135 -11.01 11.70 10.33
C ASP A 135 -11.48 10.89 9.12
N LYS A 136 -11.26 11.39 7.90
CA LYS A 136 -11.71 10.70 6.68
C LYS A 136 -10.96 9.39 6.50
N THR A 137 -9.64 9.39 6.67
CA THR A 137 -8.84 8.17 6.57
C THR A 137 -9.14 7.22 7.74
N LEU A 138 -9.22 7.74 8.96
CA LEU A 138 -9.51 6.95 10.15
C LEU A 138 -10.86 6.22 10.03
N ILE A 139 -11.95 6.95 9.73
CA ILE A 139 -13.29 6.39 9.53
C ILE A 139 -13.28 5.36 8.41
N ARG A 140 -12.66 5.69 7.26
CA ARG A 140 -12.63 4.81 6.09
C ARG A 140 -11.97 3.47 6.41
N ILE A 141 -10.83 3.47 7.09
CA ILE A 141 -10.12 2.23 7.41
C ILE A 141 -10.88 1.44 8.46
N LEU A 142 -11.27 2.04 9.58
CA LEU A 142 -11.97 1.33 10.66
C LEU A 142 -13.26 0.68 10.16
N ILE A 143 -14.06 1.38 9.36
CA ILE A 143 -15.28 0.80 8.79
C ILE A 143 -14.95 -0.28 7.76
N ALA A 144 -14.10 0.01 6.76
CA ALA A 144 -13.86 -0.91 5.65
C ALA A 144 -13.13 -2.22 6.06
N ARG A 145 -12.42 -2.20 7.20
CA ARG A 145 -11.71 -3.37 7.74
C ARG A 145 -12.44 -4.08 8.87
N SER A 146 -13.48 -3.47 9.45
CA SER A 146 -14.19 -3.99 10.64
C SER A 146 -14.62 -5.45 10.51
N GLU A 147 -15.20 -5.83 9.36
CA GLU A 147 -15.70 -7.19 9.11
C GLU A 147 -14.68 -8.09 8.40
N ARG A 148 -13.40 -7.70 8.36
CA ARG A 148 -12.36 -8.41 7.60
C ARG A 148 -11.19 -8.86 8.48
N ASP A 149 -10.46 -7.89 9.02
CA ASP A 149 -9.19 -8.11 9.72
C ASP A 149 -8.82 -6.97 10.68
N LEU A 150 -9.78 -6.13 11.07
CA LEU A 150 -9.51 -5.02 11.97
C LEU A 150 -8.99 -5.48 13.35
N ALA A 151 -9.44 -6.64 13.84
CA ALA A 151 -8.92 -7.22 15.08
C ALA A 151 -7.41 -7.51 14.97
N ASP A 152 -6.98 -8.11 13.86
CA ASP A 152 -5.57 -8.39 13.60
C ASP A 152 -4.76 -7.11 13.35
N ILE A 153 -5.36 -6.12 12.68
CA ILE A 153 -4.76 -4.79 12.51
C ILE A 153 -4.56 -4.12 13.87
N ALA A 154 -5.50 -4.23 14.81
CA ALA A 154 -5.39 -3.65 16.15
C ALA A 154 -4.25 -4.31 16.95
N VAL A 155 -4.08 -5.63 16.84
CA VAL A 155 -2.93 -6.34 17.43
C VAL A 155 -1.63 -5.83 16.82
N LYS A 156 -1.55 -5.79 15.48
CA LYS A 156 -0.37 -5.30 14.76
C LYS A 156 -0.05 -3.84 15.07
N TYR A 157 -1.05 -2.99 15.23
CA TYR A 157 -0.90 -1.60 15.64
C TYR A 157 -0.19 -1.51 17.00
N LYS A 158 -0.61 -2.33 17.96
CA LYS A 158 0.02 -2.39 19.28
C LYS A 158 1.47 -2.88 19.21
N GLU A 159 1.75 -3.89 18.37
CA GLU A 159 3.11 -4.38 18.15
C GLU A 159 4.04 -3.31 17.57
N LEU A 160 3.54 -2.48 16.64
CA LEU A 160 4.34 -1.47 15.94
C LEU A 160 4.52 -0.17 16.75
N TYR A 161 3.51 0.23 17.50
CA TYR A 161 3.45 1.56 18.14
C TYR A 161 3.44 1.53 19.67
N ASP A 162 3.53 0.34 20.28
CA ASP A 162 3.51 0.11 21.73
C ASP A 162 2.31 0.80 22.43
N LYS A 163 1.19 0.92 21.73
CA LYS A 163 -0.02 1.56 22.19
C LYS A 163 -1.25 0.82 21.68
N ASP A 164 -2.21 0.59 22.57
CA ASP A 164 -3.46 -0.04 22.19
C ASP A 164 -4.27 0.87 21.25
N LEU A 165 -4.86 0.31 20.19
CA LEU A 165 -5.59 1.08 19.19
C LEU A 165 -6.81 1.81 19.79
N ILE A 166 -7.54 1.18 20.73
CA ILE A 166 -8.68 1.81 21.39
C ILE A 166 -8.20 2.98 22.28
N GLU A 167 -7.06 2.84 22.94
CA GLU A 167 -6.45 3.91 23.72
C GLU A 167 -6.04 5.08 22.81
N ALA A 168 -5.37 4.80 21.68
CA ALA A 168 -5.00 5.81 20.70
C ALA A 168 -6.23 6.60 20.19
N ILE A 169 -7.31 5.92 19.79
CA ILE A 169 -8.53 6.57 19.32
C ILE A 169 -9.16 7.45 20.41
N LYS A 170 -9.17 7.00 21.68
CA LYS A 170 -9.75 7.77 22.79
C LYS A 170 -8.97 9.05 23.11
N GLU A 171 -7.67 9.02 22.90
CA GLU A 171 -6.81 10.19 23.13
C GLU A 171 -6.96 11.21 22.01
N ASP A 172 -7.15 10.75 20.77
CA ASP A 172 -7.17 11.62 19.60
C ASP A 172 -8.59 12.10 19.21
N THR A 173 -9.64 11.39 19.64
CA THR A 173 -11.04 11.71 19.31
C THR A 173 -11.89 11.93 20.56
N SER A 174 -13.04 12.59 20.39
CA SER A 174 -13.91 12.94 21.52
C SER A 174 -15.41 12.78 21.19
N GLY A 175 -16.24 12.93 22.22
CA GLY A 175 -17.70 12.91 22.08
C GLY A 175 -18.24 11.56 21.59
N ASP A 176 -19.40 11.61 20.93
CA ASP A 176 -20.04 10.40 20.40
C ASP A 176 -19.31 9.82 19.19
N TYR A 177 -18.57 10.66 18.46
CA TYR A 177 -17.67 10.24 17.39
C TYR A 177 -16.62 9.24 17.91
N GLY A 178 -15.84 9.62 18.94
CA GLY A 178 -14.84 8.73 19.51
C GLY A 178 -15.44 7.46 20.12
N LYS A 179 -16.61 7.58 20.79
CA LYS A 179 -17.33 6.39 21.31
C LYS A 179 -17.71 5.43 20.20
N LEU A 180 -18.15 5.92 19.05
CA LEU A 180 -18.52 5.10 17.90
C LEU A 180 -17.29 4.38 17.32
N LEU A 181 -16.18 5.09 17.12
CA LEU A 181 -14.94 4.47 16.61
C LEU A 181 -14.42 3.37 17.54
N VAL A 182 -14.44 3.63 18.85
CA VAL A 182 -14.09 2.62 19.86
C VAL A 182 -15.05 1.43 19.82
N ALA A 183 -16.35 1.66 19.63
CA ALA A 183 -17.33 0.58 19.54
C ALA A 183 -17.10 -0.28 18.30
N ILE A 184 -16.69 0.31 17.17
CA ILE A 184 -16.31 -0.43 15.96
C ILE A 184 -15.14 -1.37 16.26
N VAL A 185 -14.04 -0.86 16.82
CA VAL A 185 -12.85 -1.69 17.13
C VAL A 185 -13.15 -2.78 18.17
N LYS A 186 -14.04 -2.52 19.14
CA LYS A 186 -14.46 -3.53 20.13
C LYS A 186 -15.40 -4.59 19.59
N GLY A 187 -16.11 -4.28 18.50
CA GLY A 187 -17.12 -5.16 17.92
C GLY A 187 -16.56 -6.22 16.96
N THR A 188 -15.25 -6.20 16.71
CA THR A 188 -14.55 -7.13 15.81
C THR A 188 -13.93 -8.31 16.54
#